data_AF-A0A2B6QLD9-F1
#
_entry.id   AF-A0A2B6QLD9-F1
#
_cell.length_a   1.000
_cell.length_b   1.000
_cell.length_c   1.000
_cell.angle_alpha   90.00
_cell.angle_beta   90.00
_cell.angle_gamma   90.00
#
_symmetry.space_group_name_H-M   'P 1'
#
loop_
_entity.id
_entity.type
_entity.pdbx_description
1 polymer ?
#
loop_
_entity_poly.entity_id
_entity_poly.type
_entity_poly.pdbx_seq_one_letter_code
_entity_poly.pdbx_strand_id
1 'polypeptide(L)'
;MVKNDLTVIKNLFGSSKKILNGLPNAVTIEEIEEDVFYDVQTYTEKICRFEEVCFNWELKRASIVLNKRFNGYNSSTRVLLDAGFSLHAAKIEVCRGLNNVEALEKQYTYCSIEETLSEKEFKYIWKQCMLNSGNQTSILTIDEHFYSVQTELGKGREKSCIVFYDKNEPIGMSIPHIESGTESEGRLFYFGVMPYCRGKGIASQLHLQSLHMLKEMCATYYIGSTHTSNEKMQRIFWRNNCLFKTEIELYYKIFNEG
;
A
#
# COMPACT_ATOMS: atom_id res chain seq x y z
N MET A 1 19.75 15.04 20.46
CA MET A 1 19.00 14.44 19.34
C MET A 1 18.54 13.07 19.81
N VAL A 2 17.26 12.91 20.16
CA VAL A 2 16.72 11.61 20.61
C VAL A 2 16.93 10.63 19.45
N LYS A 3 17.64 9.53 19.70
CA LYS A 3 17.84 8.50 18.68
C LYS A 3 16.57 7.66 18.66
N ASN A 4 15.68 7.94 17.71
CA ASN A 4 14.45 7.19 17.53
C ASN A 4 14.80 5.78 17.04
N ASP A 5 14.68 4.80 17.93
CA ASP A 5 15.02 3.41 17.65
C ASP A 5 13.75 2.57 17.52
N LEU A 6 13.38 2.24 16.28
CA LEU A 6 12.19 1.46 15.96
C LEU A 6 12.18 0.06 16.60
N THR A 7 13.32 -0.45 17.07
CA THR A 7 13.37 -1.72 17.80
C THR A 7 12.56 -1.66 19.10
N VAL A 8 12.43 -0.49 19.73
CA VAL A 8 11.59 -0.30 20.93
C VAL A 8 10.14 -0.66 20.64
N ILE A 9 9.60 -0.16 19.53
CA ILE A 9 8.21 -0.42 19.11
C ILE A 9 8.08 -1.86 18.61
N LYS A 10 9.06 -2.38 17.88
CA LYS A 10 9.07 -3.78 17.43
C LYS A 10 9.00 -4.75 18.60
N ASN A 11 9.75 -4.50 19.67
CA ASN A 11 9.75 -5.34 20.88
C ASN A 11 8.42 -5.26 21.65
N LEU A 12 7.72 -4.12 21.56
CA LEU A 12 6.43 -3.93 22.22
C LEU A 12 5.32 -4.78 21.58
N PHE A 13 5.30 -4.88 20.25
CA PHE A 13 4.24 -5.56 19.51
C PHE A 13 4.57 -6.98 19.06
N GLY A 14 5.85 -7.35 18.98
CA GLY A 14 6.30 -8.68 18.58
C GLY A 14 6.29 -8.88 17.07
N SER A 15 6.44 -10.13 16.63
CA SER A 15 6.62 -10.50 15.22
C SER A 15 5.34 -10.51 14.39
N SER A 16 4.17 -10.58 15.03
CA SER A 16 2.87 -10.58 14.33
C SER A 16 2.51 -9.22 13.73
N LYS A 17 3.30 -8.18 14.02
CA LYS A 17 3.13 -6.82 13.51
C LYS A 17 4.34 -6.34 12.71
N LYS A 18 4.08 -5.66 11.60
CA LYS A 18 5.08 -4.93 10.80
C LYS A 18 5.11 -3.47 11.25
N ILE A 19 6.31 -2.90 11.38
CA ILE A 19 6.50 -1.48 11.71
C ILE A 19 6.89 -0.74 10.44
N LEU A 20 6.09 0.23 10.04
CA LEU A 20 6.38 1.12 8.91
C LEU A 20 7.02 2.40 9.43
N ASN A 21 8.22 2.70 8.92
CA ASN A 21 8.99 3.88 9.32
C ASN A 21 8.47 5.14 8.61
N GLY A 22 7.75 6.00 9.33
CA GLY A 22 7.34 7.33 8.87
C GLY A 22 8.08 8.47 9.56
N LEU A 23 9.23 8.19 10.19
CA LEU A 23 9.98 9.18 10.95
C LEU A 23 10.46 10.33 10.04
N PRO A 24 10.56 11.57 10.58
CA PRO A 24 10.32 11.94 11.98
C PRO A 24 8.84 12.20 12.32
N ASN A 25 7.92 12.07 11.37
CA ASN A 25 6.54 12.54 11.56
C ASN A 25 5.61 11.50 12.17
N ALA A 26 5.81 10.21 11.86
CA ALA A 26 4.88 9.18 12.25
C ALA A 26 5.51 7.80 12.38
N VAL A 27 4.79 6.92 13.06
CA VAL A 27 4.99 5.46 13.00
C VAL A 27 3.65 4.81 12.68
N THR A 28 3.68 3.76 11.86
CA THR A 28 2.51 2.89 11.63
C THR A 28 2.82 1.46 12.02
N ILE A 29 1.90 0.83 12.75
CA ILE A 29 1.93 -0.60 13.09
C ILE A 29 0.88 -1.31 12.24
N GLU A 30 1.26 -2.38 11.56
CA GLU A 30 0.37 -3.16 10.69
C GLU A 30 0.27 -4.61 11.16
N GLU A 31 -0.96 -5.11 11.31
CA GLU A 31 -1.18 -6.52 11.61
C GLU A 31 -0.96 -7.41 10.38
N ILE A 32 0.12 -8.20 10.40
CA ILE A 32 0.47 -9.11 9.30
C ILE A 32 0.01 -10.54 9.60
N GLU A 33 -0.02 -10.94 10.86
CA GLU A 33 -0.43 -12.26 11.33
C GLU A 33 -1.36 -12.18 12.53
N GLU A 34 -2.14 -13.25 12.74
CA GLU A 34 -3.02 -13.36 13.90
C GLU A 34 -2.18 -13.56 15.16
N ASP A 35 -2.44 -12.75 16.19
CA ASP A 35 -1.83 -12.93 17.49
C ASP A 35 -2.63 -13.97 18.28
N VAL A 36 -2.17 -15.22 18.27
CA VAL A 36 -2.81 -16.34 18.97
C VAL A 36 -2.82 -16.17 20.49
N PHE A 37 -1.97 -15.28 21.03
CA PHE A 37 -1.90 -14.94 22.45
C PHE A 37 -2.54 -13.58 22.74
N TYR A 38 -3.41 -13.10 21.86
CA TYR A 38 -4.10 -11.83 22.03
C TYR A 38 -4.87 -11.81 23.36
N ASP A 39 -4.59 -10.78 24.15
CA ASP A 39 -5.29 -10.43 25.37
C ASP A 39 -5.56 -8.92 25.36
N VAL A 40 -6.79 -8.54 25.69
CA VAL A 40 -7.25 -7.15 25.59
C VAL A 40 -6.54 -6.25 26.59
N GLN A 41 -6.24 -6.75 27.80
CA GLN A 41 -5.54 -5.98 28.82
C GLN A 41 -4.09 -5.73 28.38
N THR A 42 -3.39 -6.78 27.95
CA THR A 42 -2.03 -6.68 27.41
C THR A 42 -1.97 -5.76 26.19
N TYR A 43 -2.95 -5.83 25.29
CA TYR A 43 -3.03 -4.93 24.14
C TYR A 43 -3.23 -3.47 24.57
N THR A 44 -4.08 -3.22 25.57
CA THR A 44 -4.30 -1.88 26.15
C THR A 44 -3.00 -1.31 26.70
N GLU A 45 -2.24 -2.09 27.48
CA GLU A 45 -0.94 -1.69 28.00
C GLU A 45 0.08 -1.40 26.88
N LYS A 46 0.06 -2.19 25.80
CA LYS A 46 0.88 -1.93 24.60
C LYS A 46 0.49 -0.62 23.92
N ILE A 47 -0.80 -0.30 23.80
CA ILE A 47 -1.24 0.98 23.23
C ILE A 47 -0.78 2.16 24.09
N CYS A 48 -0.97 2.11 25.42
CA CYS A 48 -0.50 3.18 26.30
C CYS A 48 1.02 3.42 26.17
N ARG A 49 1.82 2.35 26.19
CA ARG A 49 3.28 2.45 26.00
C ARG A 49 3.65 2.98 24.62
N PHE A 50 2.90 2.62 23.59
CA PHE A 50 3.14 3.12 22.23
C PHE A 50 2.90 4.63 22.14
N GLU A 51 1.83 5.13 22.77
CA GLU A 51 1.55 6.56 22.86
C GLU A 51 2.65 7.31 23.62
N GLU A 52 3.13 6.77 24.74
CA GLU A 52 4.26 7.35 25.48
C GLU A 52 5.52 7.46 24.61
N VAL A 53 5.84 6.41 23.84
CA VAL A 53 6.97 6.44 22.90
C VAL A 53 6.77 7.50 21.83
N CYS A 54 5.59 7.56 21.20
CA CYS A 54 5.30 8.56 20.17
C CYS A 54 5.37 9.99 20.71
N PHE A 55 4.86 10.24 21.92
CA PHE A 55 4.92 11.53 22.59
C PHE A 55 6.38 11.93 22.89
N ASN A 56 7.17 11.02 23.48
CA ASN A 56 8.58 11.27 23.81
C ASN A 56 9.47 11.49 22.58
N TRP A 57 9.08 10.93 21.43
CA TRP A 57 9.77 11.14 20.15
C TRP A 57 9.24 12.35 19.38
N GLU A 58 8.32 13.12 19.97
CA GLU A 58 7.70 14.30 19.38
C GLU A 58 7.04 14.01 18.01
N LEU A 59 6.52 12.79 17.84
CA LEU A 59 5.86 12.41 16.59
C LEU A 59 4.54 13.16 16.44
N LYS A 60 4.22 13.57 15.20
CA LYS A 60 2.95 14.22 14.90
C LYS A 60 1.77 13.25 14.93
N ARG A 61 2.00 11.97 14.57
CA ARG A 61 0.94 10.96 14.41
C ARG A 61 1.40 9.55 14.76
N ALA A 62 0.54 8.79 15.45
CA ALA A 62 0.60 7.33 15.55
C ALA A 62 -0.50 6.71 14.69
N SER A 63 -0.22 5.59 14.04
CA SER A 63 -1.25 4.87 13.28
C SER A 63 -1.16 3.36 13.47
N ILE A 64 -2.31 2.69 13.44
CA ILE A 64 -2.44 1.25 13.58
C ILE A 64 -3.40 0.73 12.50
N VAL A 65 -2.95 -0.26 11.73
CA VAL A 65 -3.74 -0.96 10.71
C VAL A 65 -4.21 -2.27 11.29
N LEU A 66 -5.51 -2.38 11.57
CA LEU A 66 -6.16 -3.61 12.05
C LEU A 66 -6.71 -4.43 10.89
N ASN A 67 -6.71 -5.74 11.03
CA ASN A 67 -7.25 -6.68 10.05
C ASN A 67 -8.53 -7.33 10.59
N LYS A 68 -9.67 -7.11 9.90
CA LYS A 68 -10.99 -7.57 10.37
C LYS A 68 -11.12 -9.08 10.50
N ARG A 69 -10.25 -9.86 9.85
CA ARG A 69 -10.25 -11.33 9.93
C ARG A 69 -9.76 -11.86 11.28
N PHE A 70 -8.99 -11.07 12.03
CA PHE A 70 -8.40 -11.53 13.29
C PHE A 70 -9.38 -11.42 14.44
N ASN A 71 -9.37 -12.42 15.33
CA ASN A 71 -10.33 -12.51 16.43
C ASN A 71 -10.31 -11.29 17.36
N GLY A 72 -9.12 -10.69 17.55
CA GLY A 72 -8.93 -9.50 18.38
C GLY A 72 -9.45 -8.19 17.77
N TYR A 73 -9.94 -8.18 16.52
CA TYR A 73 -10.32 -6.94 15.82
C TYR A 73 -11.28 -6.07 16.63
N ASN A 74 -12.42 -6.62 17.07
CA ASN A 74 -13.45 -5.84 17.76
C ASN A 74 -12.97 -5.24 19.09
N SER A 75 -12.20 -6.00 19.86
CA SER A 75 -11.62 -5.52 21.13
C SER A 75 -10.50 -4.52 20.89
N SER A 76 -9.63 -4.75 19.90
CA SER A 76 -8.57 -3.81 19.52
C SER A 76 -9.15 -2.48 19.05
N THR A 77 -10.20 -2.48 18.24
CA THR A 77 -10.89 -1.26 17.82
C THR A 77 -11.40 -0.47 19.03
N ARG A 78 -12.03 -1.12 20.02
CA ARG A 78 -12.50 -0.43 21.23
C ARG A 78 -11.34 0.21 22.00
N VAL A 79 -10.27 -0.54 22.23
CA VAL A 79 -9.06 -0.02 22.90
C VAL A 79 -8.50 1.20 22.17
N LEU A 80 -8.43 1.17 20.83
CA LEU A 80 -7.95 2.30 20.05
C LEU A 80 -8.86 3.52 20.16
N LEU A 81 -10.18 3.33 20.06
CA LEU A 81 -11.15 4.42 20.21
C LEU A 81 -11.12 5.03 21.61
N ASP A 82 -11.04 4.21 22.66
CA ASP A 82 -10.94 4.65 24.05
C ASP A 82 -9.63 5.42 24.30
N ALA A 83 -8.55 5.04 23.61
CA ALA A 83 -7.27 5.76 23.60
C ALA A 83 -7.29 7.03 22.72
N GLY A 84 -8.40 7.36 22.05
CA GLY A 84 -8.54 8.57 21.23
C GLY A 84 -7.96 8.45 19.82
N PHE A 85 -7.72 7.25 19.32
CA PHE A 85 -7.51 7.04 17.88
C PHE A 85 -8.84 7.17 17.15
N SER A 86 -8.78 7.60 15.89
CA SER A 86 -9.95 7.74 15.01
C SER A 86 -9.78 6.87 13.77
N LEU A 87 -10.88 6.28 13.28
CA LEU A 87 -10.89 5.56 12.02
C LEU A 87 -10.63 6.54 10.87
N HIS A 88 -9.58 6.29 10.10
CA HIS A 88 -9.18 7.14 8.99
C HIS A 88 -9.52 6.56 7.62
N ALA A 89 -9.27 5.27 7.45
CA ALA A 89 -9.48 4.60 6.18
C ALA A 89 -9.89 3.16 6.41
N ALA A 90 -10.84 2.69 5.59
CA ALA A 90 -11.18 1.29 5.49
C ALA A 90 -10.84 0.82 4.07
N LYS A 91 -10.14 -0.30 3.96
CA LYS A 91 -9.71 -0.88 2.68
C LYS A 91 -10.14 -2.32 2.59
N ILE A 92 -10.45 -2.76 1.38
CA ILE A 92 -10.46 -4.19 1.08
C ILE A 92 -9.05 -4.61 0.64
N GLU A 93 -8.65 -5.81 1.02
CA GLU A 93 -7.49 -6.51 0.48
C GLU A 93 -7.99 -7.69 -0.37
N VAL A 94 -7.36 -7.88 -1.53
CA VAL A 94 -7.63 -8.96 -2.46
C VAL A 94 -6.37 -9.78 -2.71
N CYS A 95 -6.55 -11.03 -3.10
CA CYS A 95 -5.46 -11.91 -3.53
C CYS A 95 -5.73 -12.50 -4.93
N ARG A 96 -4.66 -12.80 -5.67
CA ARG A 96 -4.76 -13.49 -6.95
C ARG A 96 -3.55 -14.40 -7.16
N GLY A 97 -3.77 -15.70 -7.32
CA GLY A 97 -2.70 -16.59 -7.81
C GLY A 97 -2.30 -16.22 -9.24
N LEU A 98 -1.00 -16.23 -9.53
CA LEU A 98 -0.45 -15.78 -10.82
C LEU A 98 -0.17 -16.92 -11.80
N ASN A 99 -0.29 -18.18 -11.38
CA ASN A 99 0.01 -19.37 -12.19
C ASN A 99 -0.76 -19.38 -13.53
N ASN A 100 -2.04 -18.99 -13.49
CA ASN A 100 -2.94 -18.93 -14.64
C ASN A 100 -3.10 -17.52 -15.24
N VAL A 101 -2.24 -16.57 -14.87
CA VAL A 101 -2.16 -15.28 -15.55
C VAL A 101 -1.31 -15.47 -16.80
N GLU A 102 -1.97 -15.45 -17.95
CA GLU A 102 -1.34 -15.54 -19.26
C GLU A 102 -1.03 -14.16 -19.82
N ALA A 103 -0.12 -14.11 -20.79
CA ALA A 103 0.14 -12.89 -21.53
C ALA A 103 -1.13 -12.49 -22.31
N LEU A 104 -1.45 -11.19 -22.36
CA LEU A 104 -2.57 -10.73 -23.18
C LEU A 104 -2.24 -10.94 -24.67
N GLU A 105 -3.23 -11.37 -25.46
CA GLU A 105 -3.11 -11.43 -26.93
C GLU A 105 -2.83 -10.04 -27.52
N LYS A 106 -3.40 -8.98 -26.91
CA LYS A 106 -3.10 -7.59 -27.22
C LYS A 106 -2.54 -6.89 -25.99
N GLN A 107 -1.23 -6.72 -25.97
CA GLN A 107 -0.52 -5.96 -24.93
C GLN A 107 -0.34 -4.52 -25.38
N TYR A 108 -0.45 -3.60 -24.42
CA TYR A 108 0.03 -2.25 -24.62
C TYR A 108 1.56 -2.26 -24.55
N THR A 109 2.20 -1.42 -25.36
CA THR A 109 3.65 -1.22 -25.22
C THR A 109 3.91 -0.53 -23.89
N TYR A 110 5.09 -0.74 -23.34
CA TYR A 110 5.48 -0.10 -22.09
C TYR A 110 6.96 0.26 -22.11
N CYS A 111 7.34 1.22 -21.29
CA CYS A 111 8.73 1.51 -21.01
C CYS A 111 8.94 1.78 -19.51
N SER A 112 10.16 1.54 -19.05
CA SER A 112 10.58 1.83 -17.70
C SER A 112 11.50 3.05 -17.63
N ILE A 113 11.76 3.55 -16.41
CA ILE A 113 12.78 4.58 -16.19
C ILE A 113 14.19 4.07 -16.56
N GLU A 114 14.45 2.77 -16.41
CA GLU A 114 15.74 2.19 -16.77
C GLU A 114 16.02 2.24 -18.27
N GLU A 115 14.98 2.12 -19.09
CA GLU A 115 15.13 1.99 -20.54
C GLU A 115 15.24 3.34 -21.24
N THR A 116 14.17 4.14 -21.19
CA THR A 116 14.05 5.35 -22.02
C THR A 116 13.28 6.49 -21.36
N LEU A 117 12.51 6.22 -20.30
CA LEU A 117 11.66 7.21 -19.65
C LEU A 117 12.44 8.04 -18.64
N SER A 118 12.36 9.37 -18.71
CA SER A 118 12.96 10.18 -17.65
C SER A 118 12.14 10.13 -16.36
N GLU A 119 12.79 10.25 -15.21
CA GLU A 119 12.10 10.36 -13.90
C GLU A 119 11.08 11.50 -13.89
N LYS A 120 11.42 12.63 -14.53
CA LYS A 120 10.54 13.81 -14.63
C LYS A 120 9.25 13.48 -15.39
N GLU A 121 9.34 12.76 -16.50
CA GLU A 121 8.18 12.33 -17.28
C GLU A 121 7.34 11.32 -16.50
N PHE A 122 7.99 10.34 -15.85
CA PHE A 122 7.30 9.36 -15.00
C PHE A 122 6.49 10.03 -13.89
N LYS A 123 7.11 10.95 -13.13
CA LYS A 123 6.43 11.73 -12.07
C LYS A 123 5.28 12.56 -12.64
N TYR A 124 5.46 13.16 -13.81
CA TYR A 124 4.39 13.91 -14.47
C TYR A 124 3.19 13.02 -14.79
N ILE A 125 3.42 11.85 -15.41
CA ILE A 125 2.37 10.88 -15.77
C ILE A 125 1.69 10.34 -14.51
N TRP A 126 2.44 10.06 -13.46
CA TRP A 126 1.88 9.66 -12.18
C TRP A 126 0.96 10.71 -11.59
N LYS A 127 1.40 11.96 -11.55
CA LYS A 127 0.55 13.08 -11.14
C LYS A 127 -0.74 13.14 -11.97
N GLN A 128 -0.67 12.97 -13.30
CA GLN A 128 -1.85 12.95 -14.17
C GLN A 128 -2.79 11.77 -13.87
N CYS A 129 -2.24 10.57 -13.63
CA CYS A 129 -3.03 9.40 -13.26
C CYS A 129 -3.77 9.59 -11.94
N MET A 130 -3.22 10.36 -11.00
CA MET A 130 -3.84 10.67 -9.71
C MET A 130 -4.99 11.69 -9.81
N LEU A 131 -4.95 12.63 -10.76
CA LEU A 131 -5.96 13.69 -10.89
C LEU A 131 -7.37 13.10 -11.00
N ASN A 132 -8.33 13.54 -10.16
CA ASN A 132 -9.72 13.07 -10.14
C ASN A 132 -9.86 11.54 -9.99
N SER A 133 -8.87 10.88 -9.38
CA SER A 133 -8.90 9.46 -9.05
C SER A 133 -9.26 9.24 -7.59
N GLY A 134 -9.61 8.00 -7.22
CA GLY A 134 -9.77 7.63 -5.80
C GLY A 134 -8.48 7.74 -4.97
N ASN A 135 -7.32 7.93 -5.63
CA ASN A 135 -6.03 8.16 -5.00
C ASN A 135 -5.65 9.65 -4.92
N GLN A 136 -6.50 10.57 -5.41
CA GLN A 136 -6.20 12.00 -5.42
C GLN A 136 -6.09 12.59 -4.01
N THR A 137 -6.81 12.03 -3.04
CA THR A 137 -6.85 12.51 -1.65
C THR A 137 -5.59 12.14 -0.86
N SER A 138 -4.51 11.73 -1.52
CA SER A 138 -3.22 11.53 -0.87
C SER A 138 -2.71 12.84 -0.28
N ILE A 139 -2.23 12.78 0.95
CA ILE A 139 -1.54 13.89 1.62
C ILE A 139 -0.11 14.10 1.12
N LEU A 140 0.42 13.16 0.32
CA LEU A 140 1.78 13.18 -0.18
C LEU A 140 1.87 13.90 -1.53
N THR A 141 2.92 14.69 -1.70
CA THR A 141 3.38 15.20 -2.99
C THR A 141 3.89 14.08 -3.87
N ILE A 142 4.03 14.35 -5.18
CA ILE A 142 4.56 13.35 -6.11
C ILE A 142 6.01 12.96 -5.81
N ASP A 143 6.80 13.91 -5.29
CA ASP A 143 8.18 13.64 -4.89
C ASP A 143 8.25 12.78 -3.63
N GLU A 144 7.35 12.98 -2.66
CA GLU A 144 7.25 12.11 -1.47
C GLU A 144 6.76 10.70 -1.83
N HIS A 145 5.81 10.59 -2.76
CA HIS A 145 5.41 9.30 -3.31
C HIS A 145 6.58 8.58 -3.99
N PHE A 146 7.33 9.30 -4.83
CA PHE A 146 8.49 8.72 -5.49
C PHE A 146 9.59 8.36 -4.50
N TYR A 147 9.86 9.19 -3.49
CA TYR A 147 10.80 8.88 -2.42
C TYR A 147 10.40 7.60 -1.66
N SER A 148 9.09 7.39 -1.43
CA SER A 148 8.59 6.16 -0.81
C SER A 148 8.87 4.93 -1.68
N VAL A 149 8.75 5.03 -3.01
CA VAL A 149 9.20 3.97 -3.92
C VAL A 149 10.70 3.73 -3.79
N GLN A 150 11.50 4.81 -3.68
CA GLN A 150 12.95 4.69 -3.56
C GLN A 150 13.40 3.97 -2.29
N THR A 151 12.73 4.23 -1.17
CA THR A 151 13.05 3.61 0.12
C THR A 151 12.53 2.19 0.24
N GLU A 152 11.35 1.90 -0.34
CA GLU A 152 10.70 0.59 -0.22
C GLU A 152 11.24 -0.45 -1.21
N LEU A 153 11.46 -0.07 -2.48
CA LEU A 153 11.93 -1.00 -3.51
C LEU A 153 13.47 -1.04 -3.61
N GLY A 154 14.16 0.00 -3.13
CA GLY A 154 15.61 0.05 -3.11
C GLY A 154 16.25 0.07 -4.51
N LYS A 155 17.33 -0.70 -4.69
CA LYS A 155 18.14 -0.70 -5.91
C LYS A 155 17.41 -1.43 -7.05
N GLY A 156 17.36 -0.82 -8.23
CA GLY A 156 16.72 -1.41 -9.42
C GLY A 156 15.22 -1.10 -9.56
N ARG A 157 14.67 -0.27 -8.65
CA ARG A 157 13.30 0.27 -8.71
C ARG A 157 12.95 0.92 -10.05
N GLU A 158 13.94 1.44 -10.79
CA GLU A 158 13.75 2.09 -12.08
C GLU A 158 13.10 1.15 -13.10
N LYS A 159 13.37 -0.16 -12.99
CA LYS A 159 12.72 -1.22 -13.77
C LYS A 159 11.23 -1.37 -13.46
N SER A 160 10.86 -1.15 -12.19
CA SER A 160 9.48 -1.24 -11.74
C SER A 160 8.67 0.02 -12.10
N CYS A 161 9.29 1.13 -12.45
CA CYS A 161 8.58 2.35 -12.81
C CYS A 161 8.06 2.30 -14.26
N ILE A 162 6.94 1.62 -14.48
CA ILE A 162 6.40 1.32 -15.81
C ILE A 162 5.33 2.32 -16.25
N VAL A 163 5.44 2.84 -17.46
CA VAL A 163 4.37 3.56 -18.18
C VAL A 163 3.90 2.73 -19.37
N PHE A 164 2.59 2.61 -19.54
CA PHE A 164 1.97 1.94 -20.67
C PHE A 164 1.55 2.93 -21.74
N TYR A 165 1.65 2.51 -23.00
CA TYR A 165 1.33 3.31 -24.18
C TYR A 165 0.36 2.58 -25.10
N ASP A 166 -0.59 3.33 -25.65
CA ASP A 166 -1.31 2.92 -26.86
C ASP A 166 -0.70 3.70 -28.03
N LYS A 167 0.11 3.00 -28.84
CA LYS A 167 1.02 3.60 -29.83
C LYS A 167 2.03 4.50 -29.12
N ASN A 168 1.88 5.83 -29.23
CA ASN A 168 2.78 6.82 -28.63
C ASN A 168 2.12 7.64 -27.51
N GLU A 169 0.85 7.32 -27.17
CA GLU A 169 0.09 8.05 -26.17
C GLU A 169 0.17 7.32 -24.82
N PRO A 170 0.63 7.94 -23.73
CA PRO A 170 0.74 7.29 -22.42
C PRO A 170 -0.65 7.05 -21.83
N ILE A 171 -1.08 5.81 -21.64
CA ILE A 171 -2.46 5.51 -21.21
C ILE A 171 -2.61 5.22 -19.72
N GLY A 172 -1.50 4.95 -19.04
CA GLY A 172 -1.47 4.62 -17.62
C GLY A 172 -0.09 4.18 -17.16
N MET A 173 -0.02 3.74 -15.92
CA MET A 173 1.23 3.32 -15.29
C MET A 173 1.01 2.29 -14.19
N SER A 174 2.07 1.58 -13.86
CA SER A 174 2.09 0.64 -12.76
C SER A 174 3.47 0.57 -12.14
N ILE A 175 3.53 0.22 -10.85
CA ILE A 175 4.78 0.01 -10.13
C ILE A 175 4.79 -1.41 -9.53
N PRO A 176 4.97 -2.47 -10.37
CA PRO A 176 5.05 -3.85 -9.89
C PRO A 176 6.35 -4.11 -9.13
N HIS A 177 6.26 -4.80 -8.00
CA HIS A 177 7.41 -5.23 -7.20
C HIS A 177 7.10 -6.52 -6.41
N ILE A 178 8.16 -7.16 -5.91
CA ILE A 178 8.06 -8.22 -4.91
C ILE A 178 8.09 -7.56 -3.53
N GLU A 179 7.12 -7.90 -2.67
CA GLU A 179 7.00 -7.35 -1.32
C GLU A 179 8.27 -7.68 -0.51
N SER A 180 8.85 -6.64 0.09
CA SER A 180 10.05 -6.77 0.91
C SER A 180 9.84 -7.73 2.08
N GLY A 181 10.74 -8.72 2.22
CA GLY A 181 10.64 -9.76 3.24
C GLY A 181 9.86 -10.99 2.81
N THR A 182 9.41 -11.04 1.54
CA THR A 182 8.82 -12.23 0.93
C THR A 182 9.65 -12.70 -0.27
N GLU A 183 9.49 -13.94 -0.69
CA GLU A 183 10.15 -14.48 -1.89
C GLU A 183 9.26 -14.46 -3.13
N SER A 184 7.94 -14.36 -2.98
CA SER A 184 7.01 -14.57 -4.10
C SER A 184 5.70 -13.77 -4.04
N GLU A 185 5.55 -12.85 -3.09
CA GLU A 185 4.39 -11.97 -3.03
C GLU A 185 4.60 -10.77 -3.96
N GLY A 186 3.81 -10.71 -5.03
CA GLY A 186 3.77 -9.56 -5.92
C GLY A 186 2.82 -8.48 -5.40
N ARG A 187 3.22 -7.21 -5.52
CA ARG A 187 2.39 -6.05 -5.22
C ARG A 187 2.53 -4.97 -6.28
N LEU A 188 1.49 -4.16 -6.41
CA LEU A 188 1.54 -2.92 -7.18
C LEU A 188 1.63 -1.78 -6.19
N PHE A 189 2.79 -1.14 -6.07
CA PHE A 189 2.97 0.02 -5.18
C PHE A 189 2.00 1.14 -5.58
N TYR A 190 1.88 1.36 -6.89
CA TYR A 190 0.86 2.21 -7.47
C TYR A 190 0.36 1.62 -8.78
N PHE A 191 -0.92 1.87 -9.07
CA PHE A 191 -1.55 1.56 -10.34
C PHE A 191 -2.54 2.69 -10.68
N GLY A 192 -2.51 3.16 -11.93
CA GLY A 192 -3.41 4.21 -12.37
C GLY A 192 -3.47 4.34 -13.89
N VAL A 193 -4.54 5.00 -14.35
CA VAL A 193 -4.74 5.30 -15.78
C VAL A 193 -4.97 6.77 -15.99
N MET A 194 -4.60 7.27 -17.17
CA MET A 194 -4.84 8.64 -17.55
C MET A 194 -6.33 8.98 -17.51
N PRO A 195 -6.71 10.24 -17.18
CA PRO A 195 -8.11 10.63 -17.07
C PRO A 195 -8.95 10.30 -18.31
N TYR A 196 -8.40 10.50 -19.51
CA TYR A 196 -9.09 10.22 -20.77
C TYR A 196 -9.23 8.73 -21.11
N CYS A 197 -8.55 7.84 -20.38
CA CYS A 197 -8.67 6.38 -20.51
C CYS A 197 -9.75 5.78 -19.61
N ARG A 198 -10.29 6.57 -18.66
CA ARG A 198 -11.26 6.09 -17.69
C ARG A 198 -12.61 5.77 -18.34
N GLY A 199 -13.27 4.73 -17.82
CA GLY A 199 -14.56 4.27 -18.36
C GLY A 199 -14.46 3.42 -19.63
N LYS A 200 -13.27 3.27 -20.23
CA LYS A 200 -13.07 2.53 -21.51
C LYS A 200 -12.63 1.07 -21.33
N GLY A 201 -12.57 0.55 -20.10
CA GLY A 201 -12.08 -0.80 -19.81
C GLY A 201 -10.55 -0.95 -19.78
N ILE A 202 -9.80 0.06 -20.22
CA ILE A 202 -8.32 0.07 -20.29
C ILE A 202 -7.67 -0.29 -18.94
N ALA A 203 -8.20 0.21 -17.83
CA ALA A 203 -7.64 -0.08 -16.51
C ALA A 203 -7.68 -1.58 -16.14
N SER A 204 -8.70 -2.32 -16.58
CA SER A 204 -8.75 -3.78 -16.36
C SER A 204 -7.65 -4.48 -17.14
N GLN A 205 -7.40 -4.08 -18.39
CA GLN A 205 -6.33 -4.63 -19.23
C GLN A 205 -4.95 -4.31 -18.67
N LEU A 206 -4.71 -3.04 -18.28
CA LEU A 206 -3.43 -2.65 -17.70
C LEU A 206 -3.16 -3.34 -16.37
N HIS A 207 -4.16 -3.48 -15.50
CA HIS A 207 -4.00 -4.24 -14.28
C HIS A 207 -3.63 -5.70 -14.58
N LEU A 208 -4.28 -6.36 -15.55
CA LEU A 208 -3.95 -7.73 -15.92
C LEU A 208 -2.54 -7.85 -16.51
N GLN A 209 -2.12 -6.90 -17.34
CA GLN A 209 -0.74 -6.82 -17.85
C GLN A 209 0.27 -6.62 -16.71
N SER A 210 -0.04 -5.79 -15.71
CA SER A 210 0.78 -5.65 -14.51
C SER A 210 0.86 -6.95 -13.69
N LEU A 211 -0.22 -7.72 -13.60
CA LEU A 211 -0.19 -9.04 -12.95
C LEU A 211 0.71 -10.02 -13.70
N HIS A 212 0.71 -9.96 -15.04
CA HIS A 212 1.62 -10.74 -15.86
C HIS A 212 3.08 -10.35 -15.60
N MET A 213 3.38 -9.04 -15.51
CA MET A 213 4.72 -8.55 -15.15
C MET A 213 5.15 -9.08 -13.78
N LEU A 214 4.27 -9.10 -12.78
CA LEU A 214 4.58 -9.70 -11.47
C LEU A 214 4.97 -11.19 -11.59
N LYS A 215 4.28 -11.94 -12.47
CA LYS A 215 4.62 -13.34 -12.76
C LYS A 215 6.02 -13.46 -13.37
N GLU A 216 6.37 -12.58 -14.31
CA GLU A 216 7.72 -12.53 -14.91
C GLU A 216 8.80 -12.16 -13.86
N MET A 217 8.42 -11.41 -12.83
CA MET A 217 9.25 -11.13 -11.65
C MET A 217 9.31 -12.32 -10.66
N CYS A 218 8.81 -13.49 -11.03
CA CYS A 218 8.74 -14.71 -10.21
C CYS A 218 7.77 -14.64 -9.02
N ALA A 219 6.83 -13.68 -8.99
CA ALA A 219 5.75 -13.72 -8.01
C ALA A 219 4.81 -14.91 -8.29
N THR A 220 4.37 -15.59 -7.23
CA THR A 220 3.41 -16.70 -7.32
C THR A 220 1.97 -16.25 -7.03
N TYR A 221 1.82 -15.17 -6.27
CA TYR A 221 0.54 -14.54 -5.99
C TYR A 221 0.66 -13.02 -5.89
N TYR A 222 -0.44 -12.32 -6.15
CA TYR A 222 -0.60 -10.88 -6.00
C TYR A 222 -1.44 -10.56 -4.78
N ILE A 223 -1.03 -9.56 -4.01
CA ILE A 223 -1.86 -8.90 -2.99
C ILE A 223 -2.12 -7.44 -3.42
N GLY A 224 -3.39 -7.08 -3.48
CA GLY A 224 -3.85 -5.73 -3.81
C GLY A 224 -4.73 -5.16 -2.73
N SER A 225 -4.76 -3.84 -2.59
CA SER A 225 -5.73 -3.19 -1.70
C SER A 225 -6.31 -1.92 -2.31
N THR A 226 -7.51 -1.56 -1.89
CA THR A 226 -8.13 -0.28 -2.26
C THR A 226 -9.15 0.14 -1.21
N HIS A 227 -9.47 1.44 -1.15
CA HIS A 227 -10.47 1.94 -0.21
C HIS A 227 -11.83 1.26 -0.44
N THR A 228 -12.60 1.02 0.63
CA THR A 228 -13.93 0.39 0.55
C THR A 228 -14.92 1.18 -0.29
N SER A 229 -14.73 2.50 -0.42
CA SER A 229 -15.51 3.37 -1.32
C SER A 229 -14.99 3.43 -2.77
N ASN A 230 -13.81 2.87 -3.07
CA ASN A 230 -13.24 2.88 -4.43
C ASN A 230 -13.80 1.73 -5.28
N GLU A 231 -15.11 1.75 -5.52
CA GLU A 231 -15.80 0.70 -6.27
C GLU A 231 -15.23 0.48 -7.67
N LYS A 232 -14.65 1.53 -8.29
CA LYS A 232 -14.02 1.45 -9.61
C LYS A 232 -12.85 0.48 -9.60
N MET A 233 -11.99 0.56 -8.58
CA MET A 233 -10.87 -0.36 -8.43
C MET A 233 -11.33 -1.76 -8.03
N GLN A 234 -12.35 -1.87 -7.17
CA GLN A 234 -12.91 -3.17 -6.80
C GLN A 234 -13.46 -3.92 -8.02
N ARG A 235 -14.15 -3.23 -8.94
CA ARG A 235 -14.60 -3.81 -10.21
C ARG A 235 -13.43 -4.30 -11.08
N ILE A 236 -12.27 -3.65 -11.03
CA ILE A 236 -11.06 -4.10 -11.73
C ILE A 236 -10.53 -5.39 -11.10
N PHE A 237 -10.47 -5.47 -9.77
CA PHE A 237 -10.09 -6.70 -9.06
C PHE A 237 -10.98 -7.88 -9.45
N TRP A 238 -12.31 -7.70 -9.44
CA TRP A 238 -13.24 -8.78 -9.80
C TRP A 238 -13.13 -9.21 -11.26
N ARG A 239 -12.96 -8.26 -12.19
CA ARG A 239 -12.77 -8.58 -13.62
C ARG A 239 -11.50 -9.37 -13.89
N ASN A 240 -10.46 -9.14 -13.10
CA ASN A 240 -9.19 -9.85 -13.19
C ASN A 240 -9.11 -11.03 -12.23
N ASN A 241 -10.27 -11.51 -11.76
CA ASN A 241 -10.43 -12.71 -10.95
C ASN A 241 -9.62 -12.69 -9.64
N CYS A 242 -9.33 -11.50 -9.11
CA CYS A 242 -8.84 -11.37 -7.74
C CYS A 242 -9.97 -11.81 -6.78
N LEU A 243 -9.61 -12.44 -5.68
CA LEU A 243 -10.52 -12.91 -4.65
C LEU A 243 -10.45 -11.97 -3.45
N PHE A 244 -11.59 -11.70 -2.83
CA PHE A 244 -11.61 -10.97 -1.56
C PHE A 244 -10.81 -11.76 -0.52
N LYS A 245 -9.90 -11.10 0.18
CA LYS A 245 -9.09 -11.71 1.23
C LYS A 245 -9.55 -11.26 2.61
N THR A 246 -9.66 -9.94 2.81
CA THR A 246 -10.09 -9.36 4.10
C THR A 246 -10.40 -7.87 3.95
N GLU A 247 -10.91 -7.27 5.01
CA GLU A 247 -10.94 -5.82 5.20
C GLU A 247 -9.86 -5.42 6.22
N ILE A 248 -9.21 -4.30 5.97
CA ILE A 248 -8.27 -3.67 6.89
C ILE A 248 -8.70 -2.24 7.19
N GLU A 249 -8.48 -1.80 8.41
CA GLU A 249 -8.83 -0.46 8.86
C GLU A 249 -7.63 0.24 9.48
N LEU A 250 -7.36 1.45 9.01
CA LEU A 250 -6.32 2.33 9.53
C LEU A 250 -6.95 3.28 10.54
N TYR A 251 -6.47 3.19 11.78
CA TYR A 251 -6.76 4.11 12.86
C TYR A 251 -5.56 5.02 13.08
N TYR A 252 -5.76 6.32 13.29
CA TYR A 252 -4.66 7.21 13.70
C TYR A 252 -5.04 8.10 14.87
N LYS A 253 -4.02 8.54 15.61
CA LYS A 253 -4.09 9.60 16.61
C LYS A 253 -3.08 10.69 16.26
N ILE A 254 -3.49 11.95 16.35
CA ILE A 254 -2.61 13.12 16.21
C ILE A 254 -2.19 13.55 17.61
N PHE A 255 -0.89 13.77 17.83
CA PHE A 255 -0.36 14.23 19.11
C PHE A 255 -0.11 15.74 19.14
N ASN A 256 0.31 16.30 18.00
CA ASN A 256 0.57 17.72 17.84
C ASN A 256 -0.07 18.18 16.52
N GLU A 257 -1.03 19.09 16.60
CA GLU A 257 -1.44 19.87 15.44
C GLU A 257 -0.30 20.85 15.15
N GLY A 258 0.34 20.69 13.99
CA GLY A 258 1.37 21.61 13.53
C GLY A 258 0.79 22.97 13.16
#